data_AF-A0A1Z5JE87-F1
#
_entry.id   AF-A0A1Z5JE87-F1
#
_cell.length_a   1.000
_cell.length_b   1.000
_cell.length_c   1.000
_cell.angle_alpha   90.00
_cell.angle_beta   90.00
_cell.angle_gamma   90.00
#
_symmetry.space_group_name_H-M   'P 1'
#
loop_
_entity.id
_entity.type
_entity.pdbx_description
1 polymer ?
#
loop_
_entity_poly.entity_id
_entity_poly.type
_entity_poly.pdbx_seq_one_letter_code
_entity_poly.pdbx_strand_id
1 'polypeptide(L)'
;MIAEMFRPLVLKLMDVLKQIGAFIWIFLASTPNLPGSSEECPIQLKAVPGLITFLDVALFRSSEAQLSASLITAHALLQSWLTLQKNAAAALLLSDELTFSEHQWVRQCFDIACDAVALLTIDPLASSANLSDPYDIPLGGVSKNSAGITAVQQDGRKRQPAHQRRRDCWESPRLYCPDYIWAEHVYNQCQKQLRQLNKLQGRSSSSKNQQQYIGSKKNYEQIERDWQKLTYTVQVEIPNGLARFRAAFQADATVLKRLYLIKCEYRAPFRAYLEAHYSIRKAPSLTLVEQLLQEGGPTKSNANLENQFQKLLSKPNLVESLALEQKCAEFEQEMTDALYPFAELARYLDHKKVQLVSVPGVLGAARVPRLKEHLRRLLKAFHGNSAGGKQQQQQGLGIRSILLDLLGFLRDEHLLTRTDDTAIVTGSLREKVEAYVDDITTLATLCTTRNAFRLSEYKRHQDQYLDVPSNIVRGCTQFDRELFVCQCIDWDTMVQRQNELSDDLEELAGQIHQAEMRRSLAGTTSKSLQVVKQRLENLIADRGIRLQVLQGMLEEVCLREMNIYVSVSSAPDDQAPLCLPTTSEVGVFGKALQLDGYPLPVG
;
A
#
# COMPACT_ATOMS: atom_id res chain seq x y z
N MET A 1 14.18 23.61 -35.81
CA MET A 1 13.75 24.16 -34.50
C MET A 1 13.25 23.08 -33.55
N ILE A 2 12.14 22.37 -33.83
CA ILE A 2 11.65 21.28 -32.97
C ILE A 2 12.70 20.16 -32.80
N ALA A 3 13.35 19.72 -33.88
CA ALA A 3 14.41 18.71 -33.83
C ALA A 3 15.66 19.14 -33.03
N GLU A 4 15.98 20.44 -33.00
CA GLU A 4 17.09 20.98 -32.19
C GLU A 4 16.71 21.05 -30.71
N MET A 5 15.44 21.30 -30.41
CA MET A 5 14.91 21.37 -29.04
C MET A 5 14.94 20.00 -28.33
N PHE A 6 14.72 18.91 -29.08
CA PHE A 6 14.71 17.54 -28.53
C PHE A 6 16.09 16.85 -28.54
N ARG A 7 17.08 17.40 -29.23
CA ARG A 7 18.43 16.83 -29.33
C ARG A 7 19.08 16.54 -27.97
N PRO A 8 19.07 17.44 -26.97
CA PRO A 8 19.66 17.13 -25.65
C PRO A 8 18.87 16.07 -24.86
N LEU A 9 17.55 15.97 -25.06
CA LEU A 9 16.73 14.93 -24.44
C LEU A 9 17.02 13.55 -25.03
N VAL A 10 17.14 13.47 -26.36
CA VAL A 10 17.49 12.23 -27.08
C VAL A 10 18.91 11.78 -26.72
N LEU A 11 19.86 12.70 -26.59
CA LEU A 11 21.22 12.36 -26.16
C LEU A 11 21.27 11.83 -24.71
N LYS A 12 20.55 12.46 -23.78
CA LYS A 12 20.40 11.92 -22.41
C LYS A 12 19.72 10.55 -22.39
N LEU A 13 18.67 10.36 -23.20
CA LEU A 13 18.00 9.07 -23.32
C LEU A 13 18.92 8.01 -23.91
N MET A 14 19.72 8.35 -24.92
CA MET A 14 20.70 7.42 -25.51
C MET A 14 21.85 7.09 -24.56
N ASP A 15 22.29 8.02 -23.71
CA ASP A 15 23.30 7.73 -22.68
C ASP A 15 22.75 6.83 -21.58
N VAL A 16 21.50 7.04 -21.15
CA VAL A 16 20.80 6.14 -20.22
C VAL A 16 20.60 4.76 -20.85
N LEU A 17 20.16 4.68 -22.11
CA LEU A 17 19.99 3.42 -22.83
C LEU A 17 21.33 2.72 -23.11
N LYS A 18 22.42 3.45 -23.30
CA LYS A 18 23.78 2.87 -23.39
C LYS A 18 24.27 2.37 -22.03
N GLN A 19 24.00 3.08 -20.94
CA GLN A 19 24.34 2.60 -19.60
C GLN A 19 23.53 1.35 -19.24
N ILE A 20 22.22 1.35 -19.48
CA ILE A 20 21.35 0.19 -19.28
C ILE A 20 21.74 -0.95 -20.22
N GLY A 21 21.99 -0.66 -21.51
CA GLY A 21 22.38 -1.65 -22.51
C GLY A 21 23.76 -2.26 -22.25
N ALA A 22 24.74 -1.46 -21.83
CA ALA A 22 26.05 -1.95 -21.41
C ALA A 22 25.94 -2.77 -20.12
N PHE A 23 25.09 -2.36 -19.17
CA PHE A 23 24.85 -3.11 -17.94
C PHE A 23 24.19 -4.46 -18.21
N ILE A 24 23.15 -4.49 -19.04
CA ILE A 24 22.45 -5.71 -19.46
C ILE A 24 23.35 -6.61 -20.30
N TRP A 25 24.17 -6.05 -21.19
CA TRP A 25 25.09 -6.82 -22.02
C TRP A 25 26.26 -7.39 -21.22
N ILE A 26 26.86 -6.63 -20.30
CA ILE A 26 27.86 -7.16 -19.35
C ILE A 26 27.20 -8.23 -18.47
N PHE A 27 25.97 -8.04 -18.00
CA PHE A 27 25.32 -9.03 -17.14
C PHE A 27 24.90 -10.32 -17.87
N LEU A 28 24.46 -10.23 -19.13
CA LEU A 28 24.04 -11.39 -19.93
C LEU A 28 25.19 -12.07 -20.69
N ALA A 29 26.24 -11.34 -21.07
CA ALA A 29 27.39 -11.89 -21.77
C ALA A 29 28.51 -12.35 -20.83
N SER A 30 28.45 -11.98 -19.55
CA SER A 30 29.50 -12.26 -18.56
C SER A 30 29.05 -13.16 -17.40
N THR A 31 28.00 -13.98 -17.54
CA THR A 31 27.88 -15.14 -16.63
C THR A 31 29.05 -16.06 -16.92
N PRO A 32 30.08 -16.08 -16.08
CA PRO A 32 31.31 -16.76 -16.43
C PRO A 32 31.03 -18.27 -16.33
N ASN A 33 31.35 -19.02 -17.38
CA ASN A 33 31.14 -20.47 -17.39
C ASN A 33 32.01 -21.22 -16.35
N LEU A 34 32.95 -20.52 -15.71
CA LEU A 34 33.89 -21.07 -14.74
C LEU A 34 33.89 -20.21 -13.45
N PRO A 35 33.78 -20.84 -12.26
CA PRO A 35 33.94 -20.17 -10.99
C PRO A 35 35.22 -19.34 -10.92
N GLY A 36 35.14 -18.08 -10.46
CA GLY A 36 36.30 -17.20 -10.26
C GLY A 36 36.79 -16.39 -11.46
N SER A 37 36.25 -16.56 -12.67
CA SER A 37 36.72 -15.78 -13.83
C SER A 37 36.33 -14.29 -13.83
N SER A 38 35.50 -13.84 -12.87
CA SER A 38 35.26 -12.41 -12.61
C SER A 38 36.32 -11.74 -11.73
N GLU A 39 37.28 -12.50 -11.16
CA GLU A 39 38.34 -11.92 -10.32
C GLU A 39 39.20 -10.88 -11.07
N GLU A 40 39.36 -11.06 -12.39
CA GLU A 40 40.14 -10.14 -13.24
C GLU A 40 39.41 -8.79 -13.49
N CYS A 41 38.10 -8.72 -13.26
CA CYS A 41 37.31 -7.51 -13.47
C CYS A 41 36.14 -7.38 -12.46
N PRO A 42 36.41 -6.97 -11.20
CA PRO A 42 35.37 -6.76 -10.20
C PRO A 42 34.29 -5.77 -10.67
N ILE A 43 33.03 -6.09 -10.38
CA ILE A 43 31.94 -5.13 -10.53
C ILE A 43 32.09 -4.08 -9.42
N GLN A 44 32.44 -2.86 -9.81
CA GLN A 44 32.56 -1.73 -8.90
C GLN A 44 31.16 -1.17 -8.57
N LEU A 45 30.73 -1.31 -7.31
CA LEU A 45 29.47 -0.76 -6.82
C LEU A 45 29.74 0.42 -5.89
N LYS A 46 28.87 1.44 -5.94
CA LYS A 46 28.88 2.53 -4.97
C LYS A 46 28.02 2.14 -3.76
N ALA A 47 28.53 2.33 -2.54
CA ALA A 47 27.78 2.11 -1.31
C ALA A 47 26.62 3.13 -1.21
N VAL A 48 25.46 2.80 -1.78
CA VAL A 48 24.24 3.61 -1.81
C VAL A 48 23.09 2.69 -1.34
N PRO A 49 21.95 3.18 -0.82
CA PRO A 49 20.79 2.33 -0.52
C PRO A 49 20.38 1.38 -1.65
N GLY A 50 20.64 1.78 -2.91
CA GLY A 50 20.47 0.94 -4.09
C GLY A 50 21.33 -0.34 -4.09
N LEU A 51 22.26 -0.52 -3.16
CA LEU A 51 23.05 -1.73 -2.98
C LEU A 51 22.18 -2.89 -2.46
N ILE A 52 21.19 -2.64 -1.59
CA ILE A 52 20.20 -3.68 -1.25
C ILE A 52 19.37 -3.98 -2.49
N THR A 53 18.85 -2.96 -3.17
CA THR A 53 18.00 -3.16 -4.33
C THR A 53 18.76 -3.94 -5.41
N PHE A 54 20.04 -3.63 -5.61
CA PHE A 54 20.91 -4.36 -6.52
C PHE A 54 21.14 -5.79 -6.05
N LEU A 55 21.43 -6.03 -4.77
CA LEU A 55 21.66 -7.38 -4.27
C LEU A 55 20.38 -8.21 -4.28
N ASP A 56 19.25 -7.64 -3.87
CA ASP A 56 17.94 -8.26 -3.93
C ASP A 56 17.53 -8.55 -5.38
N VAL A 57 17.77 -7.63 -6.30
CA VAL A 57 17.53 -7.85 -7.74
C VAL A 57 18.51 -8.87 -8.30
N ALA A 58 19.80 -8.82 -7.98
CA ALA A 58 20.80 -9.75 -8.51
C ALA A 58 20.58 -11.18 -7.96
N LEU A 59 20.27 -11.31 -6.66
CA LEU A 59 19.88 -12.57 -6.04
C LEU A 59 18.55 -13.07 -6.60
N PHE A 60 17.57 -12.19 -6.80
CA PHE A 60 16.31 -12.55 -7.44
C PHE A 60 16.51 -12.98 -8.89
N ARG A 61 17.36 -12.29 -9.67
CA ARG A 61 17.68 -12.59 -11.08
C ARG A 61 18.48 -13.87 -11.21
N SER A 62 19.45 -14.13 -10.34
CA SER A 62 20.22 -15.38 -10.31
C SER A 62 19.34 -16.59 -9.99
N SER A 63 18.22 -16.36 -9.30
CA SER A 63 17.21 -17.36 -8.99
C SER A 63 15.92 -17.21 -9.81
N GLU A 64 15.83 -16.26 -10.74
CA GLU A 64 14.61 -15.98 -11.53
C GLU A 64 14.29 -17.16 -12.44
N ALA A 65 15.30 -17.83 -12.99
CA ALA A 65 15.12 -19.07 -13.73
C ALA A 65 14.44 -20.16 -12.88
N GLN A 66 14.69 -20.17 -11.56
CA GLN A 66 14.09 -21.13 -10.63
C GLN A 66 12.67 -20.67 -10.24
N LEU A 67 12.46 -19.38 -9.96
CA LEU A 67 11.16 -18.79 -9.61
C LEU A 67 10.18 -18.66 -10.80
N SER A 68 10.69 -18.79 -12.03
CA SER A 68 9.90 -18.71 -13.26
C SER A 68 8.77 -19.75 -13.29
N ALA A 69 8.98 -20.93 -12.71
CA ALA A 69 7.97 -21.98 -12.66
C ALA A 69 6.75 -21.56 -11.82
N SER A 70 6.97 -20.95 -10.65
CA SER A 70 5.87 -20.42 -9.81
C SER A 70 5.12 -19.30 -10.50
N LEU A 71 5.82 -18.38 -11.17
CA LEU A 71 5.18 -17.28 -11.90
C LEU A 71 4.37 -17.77 -13.10
N ILE A 72 4.93 -18.67 -13.90
CA ILE A 72 4.24 -19.26 -15.05
C ILE A 72 3.00 -20.01 -14.60
N THR A 73 3.10 -20.80 -13.53
CA THR A 73 1.96 -21.56 -13.01
C THR A 73 0.93 -20.69 -12.30
N ALA A 74 1.33 -19.61 -11.62
CA ALA A 74 0.44 -18.58 -11.10
C ALA A 74 -0.33 -17.87 -12.22
N HIS A 75 0.36 -17.51 -13.30
CA HIS A 75 -0.26 -16.88 -14.47
C HIS A 75 -1.26 -17.83 -15.15
N ALA A 76 -0.90 -19.10 -15.34
CA ALA A 76 -1.82 -20.12 -15.87
C ALA A 76 -3.06 -20.31 -14.96
N LEU A 77 -2.87 -20.27 -13.63
CA LEU A 77 -3.96 -20.32 -12.67
C LEU A 77 -4.85 -19.08 -12.76
N LEU A 78 -4.27 -17.88 -12.85
CA LEU A 78 -5.00 -16.63 -13.05
C LEU A 78 -5.83 -16.65 -14.33
N GLN A 79 -5.26 -17.11 -15.44
CA GLN A 79 -5.99 -17.26 -16.71
C GLN A 79 -7.18 -18.22 -16.58
N SER A 80 -7.06 -19.28 -15.77
CA SER A 80 -8.17 -20.20 -15.49
C SER A 80 -9.30 -19.50 -14.71
N TRP A 81 -8.97 -18.66 -13.73
CA TRP A 81 -9.96 -17.88 -12.98
C TRP A 81 -10.60 -16.75 -13.82
N LEU A 82 -9.83 -16.05 -14.64
CA LEU A 82 -10.35 -15.06 -15.59
C LEU A 82 -11.29 -15.72 -16.61
N THR A 83 -10.96 -16.92 -17.07
CA THR A 83 -11.82 -17.71 -17.96
C THR A 83 -13.14 -18.08 -17.26
N LEU A 84 -13.08 -18.51 -15.99
CA LEU A 84 -14.28 -18.77 -15.18
C LEU A 84 -15.14 -17.49 -15.03
N GLN A 85 -14.52 -16.36 -14.72
CA GLN A 85 -15.20 -15.07 -14.55
C GLN A 85 -15.91 -14.64 -15.84
N LYS A 86 -15.21 -14.67 -16.99
CA LYS A 86 -15.77 -14.32 -18.30
C LYS A 86 -16.93 -15.22 -18.68
N ASN A 87 -16.77 -16.54 -18.52
CA ASN A 87 -17.82 -17.51 -18.82
C ASN A 87 -19.04 -17.34 -17.88
N ALA A 88 -18.81 -17.03 -16.60
CA ALA A 88 -19.89 -16.83 -15.64
C ALA A 88 -20.64 -15.52 -15.92
N ALA A 89 -19.93 -14.44 -16.28
CA ALA A 89 -20.54 -13.19 -16.71
C ALA A 89 -21.40 -13.38 -17.96
N ALA A 90 -20.90 -14.10 -18.97
CA ALA A 90 -21.65 -14.42 -20.17
C ALA A 90 -22.92 -15.23 -19.87
N ALA A 91 -22.83 -16.24 -18.99
CA ALA A 91 -23.99 -17.02 -18.56
C ALA A 91 -25.00 -16.18 -17.74
N LEU A 92 -24.54 -15.23 -16.92
CA LEU A 92 -25.43 -14.30 -16.20
C LEU A 92 -26.18 -13.34 -17.13
N LEU A 93 -25.64 -13.00 -18.29
CA LEU A 93 -26.38 -12.21 -19.29
C LEU A 93 -27.55 -12.99 -19.91
N LEU A 94 -27.52 -14.32 -19.80
CA LEU A 94 -28.60 -15.23 -20.20
C LEU A 94 -29.49 -15.62 -19.00
N SER A 95 -29.51 -14.81 -17.93
CA SER A 95 -30.15 -15.13 -16.64
C SER A 95 -31.61 -15.53 -16.74
N ASP A 96 -32.34 -15.01 -17.74
CA ASP A 96 -33.78 -15.19 -17.88
C ASP A 96 -34.17 -16.63 -18.22
N GLU A 97 -33.21 -17.43 -18.70
CA GLU A 97 -33.42 -18.82 -19.10
C GLU A 97 -32.85 -19.83 -18.09
N LEU A 98 -32.14 -19.37 -17.06
CA LEU A 98 -31.56 -20.22 -16.02
C LEU A 98 -32.58 -20.54 -14.93
N THR A 99 -32.57 -21.78 -14.43
CA THR A 99 -33.30 -22.08 -13.19
C THR A 99 -32.70 -21.28 -12.03
N PHE A 100 -33.50 -21.01 -10.99
CA PHE A 100 -33.04 -20.28 -9.81
C PHE A 100 -31.75 -20.87 -9.20
N SER A 101 -31.63 -22.20 -9.15
CA SER A 101 -30.44 -22.89 -8.66
C SER A 101 -29.23 -22.69 -9.57
N GLU A 102 -29.41 -22.74 -10.89
CA GLU A 102 -28.34 -22.51 -11.86
C GLU A 102 -27.88 -21.06 -11.81
N HIS A 103 -28.81 -20.10 -11.79
CA HIS A 103 -28.50 -18.69 -11.64
C HIS A 103 -27.70 -18.41 -10.36
N GLN A 104 -28.10 -19.01 -9.22
CA GLN A 104 -27.38 -18.87 -7.96
C GLN A 104 -25.95 -19.44 -8.06
N TRP A 105 -25.79 -20.60 -8.70
CA TRP A 105 -24.48 -21.22 -8.87
C TRP A 105 -23.58 -20.42 -9.81
N VAL A 106 -24.08 -19.97 -10.96
CA VAL A 106 -23.33 -19.12 -11.91
C VAL A 106 -22.91 -17.81 -11.24
N ARG A 107 -23.82 -17.20 -10.46
CA ARG A 107 -23.50 -15.99 -9.69
C ARG A 107 -22.37 -16.23 -8.69
N GLN A 108 -22.41 -17.35 -7.98
CA GLN A 108 -21.35 -17.73 -7.04
C GLN A 108 -20.02 -18.02 -7.76
N CYS A 109 -20.04 -18.65 -8.93
CA CYS A 109 -18.86 -18.81 -9.79
C CYS A 109 -18.26 -17.45 -10.15
N PHE A 110 -19.10 -16.48 -10.54
CA PHE A 110 -18.66 -15.13 -10.87
C PHE A 110 -18.03 -14.42 -9.66
N ASP A 111 -18.74 -14.37 -8.53
CA ASP A 111 -18.28 -13.68 -7.33
C ASP A 111 -16.96 -14.31 -6.80
N ILE A 112 -16.88 -15.66 -6.75
CA ILE A 112 -15.67 -16.38 -6.33
C ILE A 112 -14.51 -16.17 -7.31
N ALA A 113 -14.77 -16.15 -8.61
CA ALA A 113 -13.73 -15.87 -9.60
C ALA A 113 -13.20 -14.45 -9.45
N CYS A 114 -14.06 -13.46 -9.17
CA CYS A 114 -13.62 -12.09 -8.87
C CYS A 114 -12.71 -12.06 -7.64
N ASP A 115 -13.10 -12.73 -6.55
CA ASP A 115 -12.28 -12.81 -5.34
C ASP A 115 -10.93 -13.50 -5.60
N ALA A 116 -10.91 -14.58 -6.38
CA ALA A 116 -9.69 -15.31 -6.73
C ALA A 116 -8.75 -14.48 -7.62
N VAL A 117 -9.30 -13.78 -8.62
CA VAL A 117 -8.56 -12.85 -9.47
C VAL A 117 -7.97 -11.73 -8.63
N ALA A 118 -8.75 -11.13 -7.72
CA ALA A 118 -8.25 -10.11 -6.80
C ALA A 118 -7.10 -10.65 -5.93
N LEU A 119 -7.23 -11.87 -5.37
CA LEU A 119 -6.17 -12.48 -4.57
C LEU A 119 -4.88 -12.78 -5.37
N LEU A 120 -5.00 -13.14 -6.64
CA LEU A 120 -3.86 -13.45 -7.53
C LEU A 120 -3.21 -12.21 -8.13
N THR A 121 -3.93 -11.10 -8.22
CA THR A 121 -3.46 -9.84 -8.83
C THR A 121 -2.99 -8.83 -7.80
N ILE A 122 -3.58 -8.83 -6.61
CA ILE A 122 -3.16 -7.99 -5.49
C ILE A 122 -2.01 -8.71 -4.80
N ASP A 123 -0.81 -8.14 -4.90
CA ASP A 123 0.26 -8.49 -3.99
C ASP A 123 -0.01 -7.82 -2.63
N PRO A 124 -0.34 -8.58 -1.56
CA PRO A 124 -0.52 -8.04 -0.22
C PRO A 124 0.73 -7.32 0.30
N LEU A 125 1.89 -7.59 -0.30
CA LEU A 125 3.17 -7.04 0.11
C LEU A 125 3.47 -5.74 -0.63
N ALA A 126 3.29 -5.66 -1.95
CA ALA A 126 3.29 -4.38 -2.66
C ALA A 126 2.27 -3.40 -2.05
N SER A 127 1.04 -3.87 -1.75
CA SER A 127 0.04 -3.03 -1.08
C SER A 127 0.40 -2.64 0.36
N SER A 128 1.23 -3.42 1.07
CA SER A 128 1.74 -3.06 2.40
C SER A 128 3.04 -2.24 2.37
N ALA A 129 3.77 -2.27 1.24
CA ALA A 129 4.91 -1.43 0.93
C ALA A 129 4.47 -0.03 0.47
N ASN A 130 3.28 0.09 -0.13
CA ASN A 130 2.64 1.35 -0.52
C ASN A 130 2.01 2.13 0.66
N LEU A 131 2.31 1.74 1.90
CA LEU A 131 2.01 2.58 3.07
C LEU A 131 3.15 3.58 3.22
N SER A 132 2.79 4.87 3.28
CA SER A 132 3.68 6.02 3.42
C SER A 132 4.80 5.83 4.44
N ASP A 133 5.86 6.61 4.22
CA ASP A 133 7.16 6.62 4.88
C ASP A 133 7.15 6.05 6.32
N PRO A 134 7.96 5.00 6.65
CA PRO A 134 8.09 4.48 8.02
C PRO A 134 8.54 5.52 9.07
N TYR A 135 8.82 6.76 8.67
CA TYR A 135 9.29 7.86 9.50
C TYR A 135 8.24 8.90 9.91
N ASP A 136 6.95 8.72 9.60
CA ASP A 136 5.84 9.45 10.25
C ASP A 136 5.64 8.99 11.71
N ILE A 137 6.70 9.04 12.50
CA ILE A 137 6.66 8.88 13.95
C ILE A 137 6.46 10.29 14.52
N PRO A 138 5.33 10.59 15.18
CA PRO A 138 5.19 11.87 15.87
C PRO A 138 6.28 11.97 16.93
N LEU A 139 6.99 13.10 16.94
CA LEU A 139 7.88 13.52 18.02
C LEU A 139 7.10 13.49 19.34
N GLY A 140 7.26 12.40 20.08
CA GLY A 140 6.52 12.14 21.31
C GLY A 140 6.81 13.19 22.37
N GLY A 141 5.72 13.75 22.91
CA GLY A 141 5.72 14.58 24.11
C GLY A 141 6.35 13.86 25.30
N VAL A 142 7.22 14.59 25.99
CA VAL A 142 7.90 14.17 27.21
C VAL A 142 6.88 14.10 28.35
N SER A 143 6.45 12.89 28.72
CA SER A 143 5.78 12.66 30.00
C SER A 143 6.80 12.13 31.01
N LYS A 144 7.24 13.03 31.90
CA LYS A 144 7.96 12.67 33.13
C LYS A 144 6.97 11.95 34.06
N ASN A 145 7.31 10.75 34.51
CA ASN A 145 7.23 10.39 35.93
C ASN A 145 7.91 9.06 36.23
N SER A 146 8.61 9.09 37.35
CA SER A 146 9.52 8.10 37.91
C SER A 146 8.85 7.14 38.90
N ALA A 147 9.43 5.94 38.97
CA ALA A 147 9.55 5.04 40.13
C ALA A 147 8.35 4.20 40.59
N GLY A 148 8.59 2.89 40.67
CA GLY A 148 7.75 1.93 41.40
C GLY A 148 8.00 0.47 40.98
N ILE A 149 8.91 -0.21 41.69
CA ILE A 149 9.27 -1.62 41.53
C ILE A 149 8.30 -2.54 42.31
N THR A 150 8.16 -3.78 41.84
CA THR A 150 7.63 -5.04 42.44
C THR A 150 6.11 -5.27 42.52
N ALA A 151 5.63 -6.29 41.80
CA ALA A 151 5.07 -7.52 42.41
C ALA A 151 4.79 -8.61 41.34
N VAL A 152 5.17 -9.83 41.68
CA VAL A 152 4.92 -11.10 41.00
C VAL A 152 3.46 -11.53 41.25
N GLN A 153 2.73 -11.97 40.23
CA GLN A 153 1.70 -13.00 40.41
C GLN A 153 1.32 -13.72 39.10
N GLN A 154 1.15 -15.03 39.27
CA GLN A 154 0.93 -16.08 38.28
C GLN A 154 -0.50 -16.16 37.73
N ASP A 155 -0.58 -16.84 36.59
CA ASP A 155 -1.65 -17.71 36.09
C ASP A 155 -2.94 -17.13 35.49
N GLY A 156 -3.21 -17.56 34.24
CA GLY A 156 -4.55 -17.57 33.67
C GLY A 156 -4.66 -17.38 32.17
N ARG A 157 -4.57 -18.47 31.40
CA ARG A 157 -5.33 -18.74 30.16
C ARG A 157 -5.65 -17.56 29.21
N LYS A 158 -4.87 -17.48 28.13
CA LYS A 158 -5.27 -17.52 26.71
C LYS A 158 -4.05 -17.02 25.94
N ARG A 159 -3.49 -17.87 25.07
CA ARG A 159 -2.43 -17.43 24.13
C ARG A 159 -3.06 -16.37 23.21
N GLN A 160 -2.95 -15.11 23.60
CA GLN A 160 -3.06 -14.02 22.63
C GLN A 160 -1.86 -14.19 21.69
N PRO A 161 -2.05 -14.14 20.36
CA PRO A 161 -0.91 -14.05 19.46
C PRO A 161 -0.06 -12.86 19.90
N ALA A 162 1.22 -13.11 20.20
CA ALA A 162 2.14 -12.08 20.61
C ALA A 162 2.11 -10.99 19.54
N HIS A 163 1.72 -9.79 19.95
CA HIS A 163 1.65 -8.62 19.08
C HIS A 163 3.10 -8.30 18.66
N GLN A 164 3.49 -8.76 17.47
CA GLN A 164 4.75 -8.31 16.87
C GLN A 164 4.61 -6.83 16.57
N ARG A 165 5.40 -6.00 17.25
CA ARG A 165 5.54 -4.59 16.87
C ARG A 165 6.23 -4.57 15.51
N ARG A 166 5.98 -3.56 14.66
CA ARG A 166 6.68 -3.43 13.36
C ARG A 166 8.21 -3.47 13.51
N ARG A 167 8.77 -3.07 14.66
CA ARG A 167 10.19 -3.24 15.02
C ARG A 167 10.62 -4.72 15.17
N ASP A 168 9.74 -5.58 15.65
CA ASP A 168 9.99 -6.99 15.96
C ASP A 168 9.55 -7.93 14.81
N CYS A 169 8.76 -7.43 13.85
CA CYS A 169 8.41 -8.17 12.63
C CYS A 169 9.65 -8.53 11.82
N TRP A 170 10.70 -7.71 11.86
CA TRP A 170 11.94 -7.92 11.11
C TRP A 170 12.92 -8.90 11.78
N GLU A 171 12.70 -9.23 13.06
CA GLU A 171 13.57 -10.09 13.88
C GLU A 171 12.91 -11.43 14.21
N SER A 172 11.72 -11.69 13.66
CA SER A 172 11.12 -13.01 13.79
C SER A 172 11.93 -14.04 13.01
N PRO A 173 12.35 -15.17 13.62
CA PRO A 173 12.82 -16.34 12.86
C PRO A 173 11.72 -16.93 11.95
N ARG A 174 10.53 -16.34 11.94
CA ARG A 174 9.41 -16.59 11.04
C ARG A 174 9.11 -15.39 10.14
N LEU A 175 10.11 -14.67 9.65
CA LEU A 175 9.93 -13.86 8.44
C LEU A 175 9.81 -14.83 7.26
N TYR A 176 8.60 -15.33 7.07
CA TYR A 176 8.26 -16.16 5.93
C TYR A 176 8.57 -15.42 4.62
N CYS A 177 9.10 -16.13 3.62
CA CYS A 177 9.30 -15.53 2.31
C CYS A 177 7.96 -14.97 1.82
N PRO A 178 7.87 -13.66 1.55
CA PRO A 178 6.61 -12.99 1.24
C PRO A 178 5.84 -13.68 0.10
N ASP A 179 6.56 -14.06 -0.97
CA ASP A 179 6.03 -14.78 -2.12
C ASP A 179 5.53 -16.20 -1.77
N TYR A 180 6.16 -16.87 -0.80
CA TYR A 180 5.73 -18.20 -0.36
C TYR A 180 4.48 -18.10 0.52
N ILE A 181 4.37 -17.11 1.42
CA ILE A 181 3.14 -16.90 2.20
C ILE A 181 2.00 -16.54 1.26
N TRP A 182 2.26 -15.63 0.32
CA TRP A 182 1.28 -15.25 -0.67
C TRP A 182 0.84 -16.47 -1.47
N ALA A 183 1.77 -17.25 -2.02
CA ALA A 183 1.45 -18.46 -2.78
C ALA A 183 0.68 -19.49 -1.95
N GLU A 184 1.09 -19.73 -0.70
CA GLU A 184 0.39 -20.63 0.22
C GLU A 184 -1.00 -20.12 0.60
N HIS A 185 -1.14 -18.81 0.84
CA HIS A 185 -2.41 -18.16 1.16
C HIS A 185 -3.37 -18.22 -0.02
N VAL A 186 -2.92 -17.80 -1.21
CA VAL A 186 -3.66 -17.85 -2.47
C VAL A 186 -4.08 -19.28 -2.76
N TYR A 187 -3.17 -20.25 -2.66
CA TYR A 187 -3.49 -21.66 -2.83
C TYR A 187 -4.59 -22.11 -1.87
N ASN A 188 -4.46 -21.80 -0.57
CA ASN A 188 -5.43 -22.21 0.45
C ASN A 188 -6.81 -21.54 0.25
N GLN A 189 -6.85 -20.27 -0.14
CA GLN A 189 -8.09 -19.55 -0.42
C GLN A 189 -8.75 -20.06 -1.70
N CYS A 190 -8.00 -20.20 -2.80
CA CYS A 190 -8.50 -20.78 -4.04
C CYS A 190 -9.02 -22.21 -3.81
N GLN A 191 -8.33 -23.01 -2.99
CA GLN A 191 -8.78 -24.35 -2.63
C GLN A 191 -10.08 -24.32 -1.80
N LYS A 192 -10.21 -23.36 -0.87
CA LYS A 192 -11.44 -23.16 -0.07
C LYS A 192 -12.61 -22.75 -0.97
N GLN A 193 -12.38 -21.79 -1.87
CA GLN A 193 -13.34 -21.31 -2.87
C GLN A 193 -13.80 -22.45 -3.80
N LEU A 194 -12.85 -23.24 -4.32
CA LEU A 194 -13.15 -24.41 -5.13
C LEU A 194 -14.01 -25.44 -4.38
N ARG A 195 -13.70 -25.70 -3.10
CA ARG A 195 -14.54 -26.58 -2.25
C ARG A 195 -15.95 -26.02 -2.04
N GLN A 196 -16.13 -24.70 -2.00
CA GLN A 196 -17.45 -24.08 -1.92
C GLN A 196 -18.23 -24.31 -3.21
N LEU A 197 -17.62 -24.05 -4.38
CA LEU A 197 -18.23 -24.27 -5.69
C LEU A 197 -18.66 -25.74 -5.89
N ASN A 198 -17.81 -26.69 -5.53
CA ASN A 198 -18.12 -28.12 -5.64
C ASN A 198 -19.28 -28.56 -4.74
N LYS A 199 -19.42 -27.99 -3.54
CA LYS A 199 -20.55 -28.27 -2.64
C LYS A 199 -21.89 -27.80 -3.20
N LEU A 200 -21.86 -26.71 -3.97
CA LEU A 200 -23.06 -26.11 -4.55
C LEU A 200 -23.49 -26.85 -5.82
N GLN A 201 -22.52 -27.29 -6.63
CA GLN A 201 -22.79 -28.06 -7.85
C GLN A 201 -23.50 -29.40 -7.55
N GLY A 202 -23.11 -30.09 -6.48
CA GLY A 202 -23.74 -31.36 -6.07
C GLY A 202 -25.23 -31.27 -5.72
N ARG A 203 -25.79 -30.06 -5.57
CA ARG A 203 -27.21 -29.83 -5.35
C ARG A 203 -28.03 -29.66 -6.63
N SER A 204 -27.38 -29.34 -7.76
CA SER A 204 -28.05 -29.01 -9.02
C SER A 204 -28.35 -30.24 -9.89
N SER A 205 -27.57 -31.32 -9.75
CA SER A 205 -27.64 -32.50 -10.62
C SER A 205 -28.78 -33.49 -10.30
N SER A 206 -29.64 -33.21 -9.32
CA SER A 206 -30.73 -34.10 -8.91
C SER A 206 -32.06 -33.87 -9.66
N SER A 207 -32.18 -32.83 -10.49
CA SER A 207 -33.41 -32.54 -11.25
C SER A 207 -33.40 -33.14 -12.66
N LYS A 208 -33.41 -34.47 -12.78
CA LYS A 208 -33.53 -35.17 -14.09
C LYS A 208 -34.95 -35.18 -14.67
N ASN A 209 -35.90 -34.45 -14.08
CA ASN A 209 -37.34 -34.54 -14.44
C ASN A 209 -37.89 -33.36 -15.25
N GLN A 210 -37.05 -32.48 -15.82
CA GLN A 210 -37.53 -31.34 -16.63
C GLN A 210 -37.27 -31.57 -18.13
N GLN A 211 -38.18 -32.31 -18.78
CA GLN A 211 -38.15 -32.57 -20.24
C GLN A 211 -39.28 -31.88 -21.02
N GLN A 212 -39.92 -30.82 -20.49
CA GLN A 212 -41.12 -30.24 -21.13
C GLN A 212 -41.11 -28.72 -21.39
N TYR A 213 -39.95 -28.06 -21.48
CA TYR A 213 -39.90 -26.67 -21.96
C TYR A 213 -39.56 -26.62 -23.47
N ILE A 214 -40.58 -26.36 -24.29
CA ILE A 214 -40.50 -26.22 -25.77
C ILE A 214 -40.29 -24.74 -26.14
N GLY A 215 -39.30 -24.09 -25.53
CA GLY A 215 -38.94 -22.70 -25.82
C GLY A 215 -37.56 -22.61 -26.49
N SER A 216 -37.49 -21.99 -27.67
CA SER A 216 -36.29 -21.61 -28.44
C SER A 216 -35.05 -22.51 -28.31
N LYS A 217 -34.98 -23.59 -29.11
CA LYS A 217 -33.83 -24.52 -29.17
C LYS A 217 -32.44 -23.87 -29.27
N LYS A 218 -32.33 -22.68 -29.89
CA LYS A 218 -31.03 -22.05 -30.16
C LYS A 218 -30.33 -21.48 -28.93
N ASN A 219 -31.08 -20.96 -27.95
CA ASN A 219 -30.46 -20.40 -26.73
C ASN A 219 -30.06 -21.50 -25.75
N TYR A 220 -30.85 -22.58 -25.68
CA TYR A 220 -30.55 -23.74 -24.85
C TYR A 220 -29.20 -24.40 -25.21
N GLU A 221 -28.91 -24.58 -26.51
CA GLU A 221 -27.62 -25.12 -26.96
C GLU A 221 -26.43 -24.22 -26.59
N GLN A 222 -26.62 -22.91 -26.49
CA GLN A 222 -25.58 -21.98 -26.05
C GLN A 222 -25.39 -22.04 -24.53
N ILE A 223 -26.49 -22.05 -23.77
CA ILE A 223 -26.48 -22.18 -22.31
C ILE A 223 -25.85 -23.51 -21.88
N GLU A 224 -26.20 -24.61 -22.54
CA GLU A 224 -25.62 -25.92 -22.25
C GLU A 224 -24.12 -25.94 -22.53
N ARG A 225 -23.68 -25.32 -23.64
CA ARG A 225 -22.24 -25.18 -23.95
C ARG A 225 -21.50 -24.33 -22.92
N ASP A 226 -22.08 -23.21 -22.49
CA ASP A 226 -21.46 -22.33 -21.50
C ASP A 226 -21.46 -22.97 -20.10
N TRP A 227 -22.50 -23.73 -19.76
CA TRP A 227 -22.55 -24.56 -18.54
C TRP A 227 -21.50 -25.67 -18.54
N GLN A 228 -21.31 -26.37 -19.66
CA GLN A 228 -20.28 -27.39 -19.81
C GLN A 228 -18.88 -26.77 -19.67
N LYS A 229 -18.63 -25.59 -20.25
CA LYS A 229 -17.38 -24.84 -20.08
C LYS A 229 -17.15 -24.46 -18.62
N LEU A 230 -18.15 -23.86 -17.96
CA LEU A 230 -18.07 -23.51 -16.53
C LEU A 230 -17.74 -24.74 -15.67
N THR A 231 -18.45 -25.83 -15.93
CA THR A 231 -18.23 -27.10 -15.23
C THR A 231 -16.81 -27.63 -15.47
N TYR A 232 -16.33 -27.60 -16.71
CA TYR A 232 -14.98 -28.05 -17.06
C TYR A 232 -13.89 -27.20 -16.39
N THR A 233 -14.01 -25.87 -16.43
CA THR A 233 -13.06 -24.96 -15.79
C THR A 233 -13.00 -25.19 -14.28
N VAL A 234 -14.16 -25.35 -13.61
CA VAL A 234 -14.24 -25.60 -12.16
C VAL A 234 -13.71 -26.99 -11.78
N GLN A 235 -14.04 -28.03 -12.55
CA GLN A 235 -13.73 -29.42 -12.18
C GLN A 235 -12.35 -29.90 -12.65
N VAL A 236 -11.79 -29.28 -13.71
CA VAL A 236 -10.58 -29.79 -14.37
C VAL A 236 -9.48 -28.72 -14.42
N GLU A 237 -9.75 -27.55 -15.01
CA GLU A 237 -8.69 -26.55 -15.25
C GLU A 237 -8.15 -25.95 -13.96
N ILE A 238 -9.03 -25.43 -13.09
CA ILE A 238 -8.63 -24.81 -11.82
C ILE A 238 -7.93 -25.81 -10.89
N PRO A 239 -8.45 -27.04 -10.67
CA PRO A 239 -7.75 -28.04 -9.85
C PRO A 239 -6.37 -28.41 -10.40
N ASN A 240 -6.24 -28.59 -11.72
CA ASN A 240 -4.95 -28.88 -12.35
C ASN A 240 -3.99 -27.69 -12.23
N GLY A 241 -4.49 -26.47 -12.43
CA GLY A 241 -3.74 -25.23 -12.23
C GLY A 241 -3.24 -25.09 -10.80
N LEU A 242 -4.10 -25.35 -9.81
CA LEU A 242 -3.73 -25.33 -8.38
C LEU A 242 -2.69 -26.39 -8.02
N ALA A 243 -2.78 -27.59 -8.59
CA ALA A 243 -1.81 -28.65 -8.36
C ALA A 243 -0.44 -28.29 -8.94
N ARG A 244 -0.40 -27.74 -10.17
CA ARG A 244 0.83 -27.26 -10.81
C ARG A 244 1.44 -26.08 -10.07
N PHE A 245 0.62 -25.10 -9.68
CA PHE A 245 1.04 -23.96 -8.87
C PHE A 245 1.65 -24.42 -7.55
N ARG A 246 1.00 -25.37 -6.86
CA ARG A 246 1.53 -25.96 -5.63
C ARG A 246 2.87 -26.64 -5.81
N ALA A 247 3.00 -27.49 -6.82
CA ALA A 247 4.25 -28.18 -7.09
C ALA A 247 5.39 -27.18 -7.38
N ALA A 248 5.11 -26.14 -8.16
CA ALA A 248 6.07 -25.10 -8.49
C ALA A 248 6.51 -24.30 -7.25
N PHE A 249 5.58 -23.74 -6.46
CA PHE A 249 5.99 -22.94 -5.31
C PHE A 249 6.63 -23.76 -4.19
N GLN A 250 6.30 -25.06 -4.09
CA GLN A 250 6.96 -25.96 -3.14
C GLN A 250 8.39 -26.32 -3.57
N ALA A 251 8.64 -26.48 -4.87
CA ALA A 251 10.01 -26.62 -5.38
C ALA A 251 10.82 -25.35 -5.09
N ASP A 252 10.21 -24.20 -5.35
CA ASP A 252 10.83 -22.88 -5.16
C ASP A 252 11.01 -22.51 -3.69
N ALA A 253 10.27 -23.13 -2.77
CA ALA A 253 10.39 -22.90 -1.33
C ALA A 253 11.82 -23.11 -0.80
N THR A 254 12.59 -23.99 -1.42
CA THR A 254 14.00 -24.22 -1.06
C THR A 254 14.90 -23.04 -1.45
N VAL A 255 14.70 -22.53 -2.66
CA VAL A 255 15.36 -21.35 -3.21
C VAL A 255 14.99 -20.11 -2.41
N LEU A 256 13.70 -19.93 -2.13
CA LEU A 256 13.19 -18.84 -1.30
C LEU A 256 13.72 -18.88 0.13
N LYS A 257 13.88 -20.07 0.73
CA LYS A 257 14.55 -20.22 2.04
C LYS A 257 16.02 -19.82 1.99
N ARG A 258 16.74 -20.19 0.91
CA ARG A 258 18.13 -19.79 0.71
C ARG A 258 18.26 -18.28 0.55
N LEU A 259 17.45 -17.67 -0.33
CA LEU A 259 17.36 -16.21 -0.50
C LEU A 259 17.00 -15.51 0.81
N TYR A 260 16.11 -16.10 1.60
CA TYR A 260 15.75 -15.56 2.91
C TYR A 260 16.93 -15.59 3.89
N LEU A 261 17.67 -16.70 3.96
CA LEU A 261 18.86 -16.79 4.80
C LEU A 261 19.92 -15.76 4.37
N ILE A 262 20.15 -15.63 3.07
CA ILE A 262 21.04 -14.60 2.52
C ILE A 262 20.57 -13.19 2.91
N LYS A 263 19.26 -12.92 2.77
CA LYS A 263 18.65 -11.66 3.24
C LYS A 263 18.89 -11.44 4.73
N CYS A 264 18.76 -12.47 5.56
CA CYS A 264 19.02 -12.36 7.00
C CYS A 264 20.48 -12.04 7.30
N GLU A 265 21.41 -12.66 6.55
CA GLU A 265 22.84 -12.44 6.71
C GLU A 265 23.20 -10.97 6.48
N TYR A 266 22.85 -10.37 5.32
CA TYR A 266 23.29 -9.00 5.03
C TYR A 266 22.38 -7.90 5.60
N ARG A 267 21.08 -8.17 5.89
CA ARG A 267 20.13 -7.13 6.37
C ARG A 267 20.47 -6.54 7.72
N ALA A 268 20.89 -7.36 8.69
CA ALA A 268 21.27 -6.85 10.00
C ALA A 268 22.48 -5.89 9.92
N PRO A 269 23.59 -6.25 9.27
CA PRO A 269 24.70 -5.34 8.98
C PRO A 269 24.27 -4.09 8.21
N PHE A 270 23.43 -4.25 7.19
CA PHE A 270 22.95 -3.12 6.40
C PHE A 270 22.09 -2.16 7.23
N ARG A 271 21.17 -2.67 8.04
CA ARG A 271 20.37 -1.87 8.96
C ARG A 271 21.26 -1.16 9.98
N ALA A 272 22.23 -1.87 10.54
CA ALA A 272 23.20 -1.28 11.44
C ALA A 272 23.96 -0.13 10.75
N TYR A 273 24.36 -0.29 9.49
CA TYR A 273 24.96 0.78 8.70
C TYR A 273 24.01 1.97 8.50
N LEU A 274 22.75 1.74 8.11
CA LEU A 274 21.75 2.81 7.95
C LEU A 274 21.48 3.56 9.25
N GLU A 275 21.34 2.86 10.36
CA GLU A 275 21.12 3.46 11.68
C GLU A 275 22.33 4.33 12.08
N ALA A 276 23.55 3.86 11.81
CA ALA A 276 24.76 4.64 12.04
C ALA A 276 24.85 5.86 11.11
N HIS A 277 24.52 5.71 9.82
CA HIS A 277 24.49 6.82 8.86
C HIS A 277 23.46 7.87 9.22
N TYR A 278 22.25 7.45 9.61
CA TYR A 278 21.20 8.33 10.06
C TYR A 278 21.57 9.05 11.36
N SER A 279 22.24 8.35 12.29
CA SER A 279 22.77 8.96 13.51
C SER A 279 23.79 10.06 13.19
N ILE A 280 24.64 9.87 12.19
CA ILE A 280 25.58 10.90 11.71
C ILE A 280 24.86 12.07 11.05
N ARG A 281 23.84 11.83 10.21
CA ARG A 281 23.04 12.90 9.57
C ARG A 281 22.27 13.76 10.56
N LYS A 282 21.79 13.17 11.65
CA LYS A 282 21.13 13.90 12.75
C LYS A 282 22.10 14.66 13.64
N ALA A 283 23.37 14.27 13.62
CA ALA A 283 24.38 14.90 14.42
C ALA A 283 24.94 16.14 13.70
N PRO A 284 25.41 17.14 14.45
CA PRO A 284 26.05 18.31 13.84
C PRO A 284 27.32 17.89 13.10
N SER A 285 27.65 18.60 12.02
CA SER A 285 28.87 18.30 11.27
C SER A 285 30.11 18.48 12.14
N LEU A 286 31.12 17.61 11.94
CA LEU A 286 32.39 17.69 12.67
C LEU A 286 33.05 19.06 12.45
N THR A 287 32.98 19.56 11.20
CA THR A 287 33.49 20.88 10.81
C THR A 287 32.84 22.02 11.60
N LEU A 288 31.52 21.95 11.87
CA LEU A 288 30.81 22.95 12.65
C LEU A 288 31.27 22.95 14.11
N VAL A 289 31.43 21.77 14.71
CA VAL A 289 31.92 21.63 16.09
C VAL A 289 33.35 22.14 16.22
N GLU A 290 34.21 21.86 15.24
CA GLU A 290 35.58 22.36 15.20
C GLU A 290 35.66 23.88 15.06
N GLN A 291 34.84 24.48 14.19
CA GLN A 291 34.72 25.94 14.08
C GLN A 291 34.32 26.57 15.42
N LEU A 292 33.30 26.02 16.09
CA LEU A 292 32.87 26.53 17.39
C LEU A 292 33.92 26.36 18.50
N LEU A 293 34.73 25.30 18.44
CA LEU A 293 35.87 25.11 19.34
C LEU A 293 36.98 26.15 19.10
N GLN A 294 37.23 26.50 17.83
CA GLN A 294 38.20 27.54 17.44
C GLN A 294 37.75 28.95 17.83
N GLU A 295 36.45 29.24 17.77
CA GLU A 295 35.86 30.54 18.12
C GLU A 295 35.91 30.87 19.63
N GLY A 296 36.42 29.97 20.48
CA GLY A 296 36.75 30.30 21.88
C GLY A 296 35.58 30.24 22.87
N GLY A 297 34.48 29.56 22.54
CA GLY A 297 33.35 29.31 23.45
C GLY A 297 32.23 30.38 23.42
N PRO A 298 31.28 30.33 24.37
CA PRO A 298 30.01 31.04 24.29
C PRO A 298 30.17 32.54 24.58
N THR A 299 30.68 33.33 23.65
CA THR A 299 30.71 34.80 23.82
C THR A 299 30.23 35.54 22.58
N LYS A 300 29.21 36.39 22.76
CA LYS A 300 28.52 37.29 21.80
C LYS A 300 27.86 36.65 20.55
N SER A 301 28.30 35.47 20.09
CA SER A 301 27.74 34.78 18.92
C SER A 301 26.29 34.31 19.11
N ASN A 302 25.89 33.99 20.33
CA ASN A 302 24.59 33.36 20.59
C ASN A 302 23.38 34.26 20.26
N ALA A 303 23.48 35.57 20.50
CA ALA A 303 22.44 36.53 20.13
C ALA A 303 22.28 36.64 18.61
N ASN A 304 23.38 36.56 17.85
CA ASN A 304 23.34 36.58 16.40
C ASN A 304 22.74 35.29 15.82
N LEU A 305 23.06 34.14 16.41
CA LEU A 305 22.49 32.85 16.01
C LEU A 305 21.00 32.75 16.34
N GLU A 306 20.57 33.25 17.50
CA GLU A 306 19.14 33.38 17.83
C GLU A 306 18.44 34.27 16.82
N ASN A 307 18.99 35.44 16.51
CA ASN A 307 18.43 36.34 15.50
C ASN A 307 18.38 35.70 14.11
N GLN A 308 19.38 34.89 13.73
CA GLN A 308 19.37 34.16 12.47
C GLN A 308 18.30 33.07 12.45
N PHE A 309 18.17 32.29 13.52
CA PHE A 309 17.14 31.27 13.66
C PHE A 309 15.74 31.89 13.62
N GLN A 310 15.50 32.97 14.37
CA GLN A 310 14.24 33.71 14.34
C GLN A 310 13.93 34.29 12.96
N LYS A 311 14.94 34.77 12.22
CA LYS A 311 14.76 35.20 10.82
C LYS A 311 14.32 34.07 9.89
N LEU A 312 14.83 32.86 10.09
CA LEU A 312 14.41 31.69 9.30
C LEU A 312 12.98 31.27 9.64
N LEU A 313 12.61 31.26 10.93
CA LEU A 313 11.24 30.97 11.37
C LEU A 313 10.23 32.04 10.92
N SER A 314 10.69 33.28 10.74
CA SER A 314 9.86 34.40 10.27
C SER A 314 9.78 34.48 8.74
N LYS A 315 10.33 33.51 7.99
CA LYS A 315 10.18 33.52 6.53
C LYS A 315 8.69 33.42 6.18
N PRO A 316 8.17 34.30 5.30
CA PRO A 316 6.74 34.38 5.03
C PRO A 316 6.17 33.06 4.51
N ASN A 317 6.88 32.36 3.62
CA ASN A 317 6.44 31.09 3.05
C ASN A 317 6.24 29.99 4.10
N LEU A 318 7.09 29.94 5.15
CA LEU A 318 6.93 28.98 6.24
C LEU A 318 5.71 29.32 7.11
N VAL A 319 5.60 30.60 7.49
CA VAL A 319 4.48 31.07 8.31
C VAL A 319 3.15 30.87 7.58
N GLU A 320 3.11 31.16 6.29
CA GLU A 320 1.96 30.92 5.41
C GLU A 320 1.65 29.42 5.33
N SER A 321 2.63 28.56 5.05
CA SER A 321 2.43 27.11 4.97
C SER A 321 1.93 26.50 6.28
N LEU A 322 2.47 26.91 7.43
CA LEU A 322 2.00 26.46 8.75
C LEU A 322 0.58 26.96 9.06
N ALA A 323 0.26 28.20 8.68
CA ALA A 323 -1.09 28.73 8.84
C ALA A 323 -2.10 28.01 7.93
N LEU A 324 -1.69 27.64 6.71
CA LEU A 324 -2.49 26.81 5.79
C LEU A 324 -2.70 25.41 6.36
N GLU A 325 -1.67 24.73 6.85
CA GLU A 325 -1.79 23.41 7.49
C GLU A 325 -2.77 23.43 8.66
N GLN A 326 -2.66 24.44 9.53
CA GLN A 326 -3.58 24.59 10.65
C GLN A 326 -5.03 24.77 10.18
N LYS A 327 -5.26 25.62 9.18
CA LYS A 327 -6.60 25.80 8.60
C LYS A 327 -7.11 24.53 7.93
N CYS A 328 -6.27 23.83 7.17
CA CYS A 328 -6.64 22.53 6.58
C CYS A 328 -7.10 21.54 7.67
N ALA A 329 -6.39 21.47 8.79
CA ALA A 329 -6.78 20.63 9.92
C ALA A 329 -8.11 21.05 10.56
N GLU A 330 -8.38 22.36 10.67
CA GLU A 330 -9.68 22.89 11.14
C GLU A 330 -10.82 22.48 10.20
N PHE A 331 -10.66 22.66 8.88
CA PHE A 331 -11.64 22.23 7.88
C PHE A 331 -11.85 20.71 7.88
N GLU A 332 -10.78 19.92 7.99
CA GLU A 332 -10.88 18.46 8.11
C GLU A 332 -11.70 18.02 9.33
N GLN A 333 -11.55 18.72 10.46
CA GLN A 333 -12.33 18.45 11.66
C GLN A 333 -13.80 18.83 11.47
N GLU A 334 -14.10 20.00 10.91
CA GLU A 334 -15.48 20.43 10.66
C GLU A 334 -16.20 19.50 9.68
N MET A 335 -15.55 19.14 8.58
CA MET A 335 -16.09 18.20 7.61
C MET A 335 -16.24 16.78 8.22
N THR A 336 -15.33 16.38 9.11
CA THR A 336 -15.44 15.13 9.88
C THR A 336 -16.70 15.14 10.73
N ASP A 337 -16.95 16.22 11.47
CA ASP A 337 -18.12 16.36 12.33
C ASP A 337 -19.42 16.36 11.50
N ALA A 338 -19.41 16.95 10.30
CA ALA A 338 -20.52 16.92 9.36
C ALA A 338 -20.84 15.50 8.83
N LEU A 339 -19.81 14.67 8.58
CA LEU A 339 -19.99 13.30 8.08
C LEU A 339 -20.19 12.24 9.17
N TYR A 340 -19.83 12.55 10.42
CA TYR A 340 -19.89 11.59 11.53
C TYR A 340 -21.27 10.90 11.70
N PRO A 341 -22.42 11.60 11.58
CA PRO A 341 -23.72 10.94 11.64
C PRO A 341 -23.93 9.86 10.57
N PHE A 342 -23.39 10.05 9.37
CA PHE A 342 -23.47 9.07 8.28
C PHE A 342 -22.54 7.88 8.50
N ALA A 343 -21.41 8.08 9.16
CA ALA A 343 -20.55 6.99 9.59
C ALA A 343 -21.24 6.13 10.65
N GLU A 344 -21.92 6.75 11.62
CA GLU A 344 -22.73 6.06 12.62
C GLU A 344 -23.91 5.31 12.00
N LEU A 345 -24.54 5.88 10.97
CA LEU A 345 -25.53 5.17 10.15
C LEU A 345 -24.91 3.93 9.50
N ALA A 346 -23.78 4.07 8.81
CA ALA A 346 -23.12 2.96 8.14
C ALA A 346 -22.76 1.83 9.13
N ARG A 347 -22.22 2.18 10.30
CA ARG A 347 -21.91 1.25 11.39
C ARG A 347 -23.16 0.53 11.90
N TYR A 348 -24.25 1.26 12.07
CA TYR A 348 -25.52 0.69 12.51
C TYR A 348 -26.08 -0.31 11.50
N LEU A 349 -26.06 0.05 10.20
CA LEU A 349 -26.55 -0.80 9.12
C LEU A 349 -25.71 -2.06 8.96
N ASP A 350 -24.39 -1.96 9.04
CA ASP A 350 -23.47 -3.10 8.98
C ASP A 350 -23.69 -4.06 10.16
N HIS A 351 -23.76 -3.53 11.38
CA HIS A 351 -24.03 -4.33 12.59
C HIS A 351 -25.38 -5.07 12.51
N LYS A 352 -26.40 -4.44 11.92
CA LYS A 352 -27.73 -5.04 11.73
C LYS A 352 -27.82 -5.92 10.47
N LYS A 353 -26.75 -6.02 9.67
CA LYS A 353 -26.72 -6.74 8.39
C LYS A 353 -27.86 -6.33 7.47
N VAL A 354 -27.99 -5.03 7.26
CA VAL A 354 -29.10 -4.45 6.52
C VAL A 354 -28.69 -4.24 5.07
N GLN A 355 -29.60 -4.58 4.16
CA GLN A 355 -29.48 -4.26 2.74
C GLN A 355 -30.25 -2.97 2.44
N LEU A 356 -29.56 -2.07 1.76
CA LEU A 356 -30.18 -0.92 1.10
C LEU A 356 -31.02 -1.42 -0.11
N VAL A 357 -32.26 -0.95 -0.21
CA VAL A 357 -33.23 -1.32 -1.27
C VAL A 357 -33.56 -0.08 -2.10
N SER A 358 -33.96 -0.26 -3.37
CA SER A 358 -34.47 0.84 -4.19
C SER A 358 -35.79 1.36 -3.62
N VAL A 359 -35.89 2.68 -3.46
CA VAL A 359 -37.08 3.38 -2.98
C VAL A 359 -37.63 4.23 -4.12
N PRO A 360 -38.86 3.98 -4.61
CA PRO A 360 -39.46 4.76 -5.69
C PRO A 360 -39.44 6.27 -5.39
N GLY A 361 -38.92 7.07 -6.32
CA GLY A 361 -38.84 8.53 -6.19
C GLY A 361 -37.64 9.05 -5.40
N VAL A 362 -36.92 8.21 -4.64
CA VAL A 362 -35.75 8.63 -3.84
C VAL A 362 -34.46 7.97 -4.35
N LEU A 363 -34.45 6.64 -4.49
CA LEU A 363 -33.27 5.87 -4.88
C LEU A 363 -33.62 4.82 -5.94
N GLY A 364 -33.21 5.08 -7.18
CA GLY A 364 -33.33 4.13 -8.28
C GLY A 364 -32.41 2.90 -8.11
N ALA A 365 -32.84 1.74 -8.63
CA ALA A 365 -32.10 0.48 -8.52
C ALA A 365 -30.66 0.55 -9.06
N ALA A 366 -30.41 1.38 -10.07
CA ALA A 366 -29.08 1.59 -10.64
C ALA A 366 -28.09 2.27 -9.68
N ARG A 367 -28.58 3.14 -8.77
CA ARG A 367 -27.74 3.90 -7.80
C ARG A 367 -27.49 3.14 -6.50
N VAL A 368 -28.24 2.06 -6.22
CA VAL A 368 -28.10 1.26 -4.98
C VAL A 368 -26.68 0.75 -4.75
N PRO A 369 -25.96 0.16 -5.74
CA PRO A 369 -24.60 -0.34 -5.53
C PRO A 369 -23.61 0.77 -5.14
N ARG A 370 -23.68 1.91 -5.83
CA ARG A 370 -22.85 3.09 -5.55
C ARG A 370 -23.07 3.61 -4.14
N LEU A 371 -24.34 3.72 -3.69
CA LEU A 371 -24.63 4.21 -2.35
C LEU A 371 -24.22 3.23 -1.25
N LYS A 372 -24.32 1.91 -1.49
CA LYS A 372 -23.77 0.88 -0.60
C LYS A 372 -22.25 1.02 -0.45
N GLU A 373 -21.57 1.31 -1.54
CA GLU A 373 -20.12 1.55 -1.54
C GLU A 373 -19.77 2.81 -0.72
N HIS A 374 -20.51 3.91 -0.87
CA HIS A 374 -20.31 5.10 -0.03
C HIS A 374 -20.48 4.81 1.47
N LEU A 375 -21.50 4.03 1.86
CA LEU A 375 -21.68 3.59 3.25
C LEU A 375 -20.48 2.73 3.72
N ARG A 376 -19.99 1.81 2.90
CA ARG A 376 -18.81 1.01 3.22
C ARG A 376 -17.57 1.89 3.44
N ARG A 377 -17.37 2.91 2.61
CA ARG A 377 -16.23 3.84 2.72
C ARG A 377 -16.34 4.69 3.96
N LEU A 378 -17.51 5.25 4.26
CA LEU A 378 -17.77 5.98 5.50
C LEU A 378 -17.45 5.11 6.74
N LEU A 379 -17.91 3.86 6.74
CA LEU A 379 -17.62 2.92 7.82
C LEU A 379 -16.11 2.69 8.00
N LYS A 380 -15.38 2.46 6.90
CA LYS A 380 -13.92 2.24 6.94
C LYS A 380 -13.16 3.49 7.39
N ALA A 381 -13.55 4.68 6.90
CA ALA A 381 -12.90 5.95 7.18
C ALA A 381 -12.91 6.31 8.68
N PHE A 382 -14.06 6.11 9.33
CA PHE A 382 -14.26 6.56 10.71
C PHE A 382 -14.06 5.47 11.77
N HIS A 383 -14.34 4.21 11.47
CA HIS A 383 -14.29 3.15 12.48
C HIS A 383 -13.07 2.23 12.35
N GLY A 384 -12.32 2.34 11.24
CA GLY A 384 -11.18 1.49 10.93
C GLY A 384 -11.57 0.00 10.91
N ASN A 385 -10.71 -0.85 10.35
CA ASN A 385 -10.87 -2.28 10.57
C ASN A 385 -10.62 -2.55 12.07
N SER A 386 -11.69 -2.76 12.85
CA SER A 386 -11.67 -3.06 14.30
C SER A 386 -10.86 -4.32 14.68
N ALA A 387 -10.15 -4.93 13.72
CA ALA A 387 -9.20 -6.01 13.93
C ALA A 387 -7.82 -5.53 14.47
N GLY A 388 -7.48 -4.23 14.34
CA GLY A 388 -6.31 -3.63 14.98
C GLY A 388 -6.66 -3.00 16.33
N GLY A 389 -5.93 -3.33 17.40
CA GLY A 389 -6.30 -2.99 18.78
C GLY A 389 -6.50 -1.49 19.12
N LYS A 390 -7.07 -1.25 20.31
CA LYS A 390 -7.56 0.02 20.88
C LYS A 390 -6.63 1.26 20.83
N GLN A 391 -5.36 1.14 20.44
CA GLN A 391 -4.43 2.28 20.37
C GLN A 391 -4.46 3.03 19.03
N GLN A 392 -4.93 2.43 17.94
CA GLN A 392 -5.09 3.14 16.65
C GLN A 392 -6.36 3.97 16.54
N GLN A 393 -7.31 3.84 17.49
CA GLN A 393 -8.56 4.61 17.48
C GLN A 393 -8.37 6.11 17.72
N GLN A 394 -7.21 6.55 18.22
CA GLN A 394 -6.93 7.99 18.44
C GLN A 394 -6.25 8.68 17.26
N GLN A 395 -5.77 7.93 16.25
CA GLN A 395 -5.17 8.47 15.04
C GLN A 395 -5.94 8.01 13.80
N GLY A 396 -7.28 7.97 13.90
CA GLY A 396 -8.13 7.56 12.80
C GLY A 396 -7.72 8.29 11.51
N LEU A 397 -7.61 7.54 10.42
CA LEU A 397 -7.32 8.06 9.07
C LEU A 397 -8.29 9.18 8.63
N GLY A 398 -9.37 9.37 9.39
CA GLY A 398 -10.21 10.55 9.36
C GLY A 398 -10.87 10.76 8.02
N ILE A 399 -11.40 11.97 7.84
CA ILE A 399 -11.99 12.39 6.58
C ILE A 399 -10.98 12.44 5.42
N ARG A 400 -9.67 12.53 5.71
CA ARG A 400 -8.61 12.54 4.68
C ARG A 400 -8.76 11.40 3.69
N SER A 401 -9.23 10.23 4.15
CA SER A 401 -9.51 9.15 3.22
C SER A 401 -10.59 9.53 2.19
N ILE A 402 -11.70 10.07 2.62
CA ILE A 402 -12.76 10.51 1.73
C ILE A 402 -12.29 11.67 0.83
N LEU A 403 -11.51 12.62 1.36
CA LEU A 403 -10.98 13.74 0.58
C LEU A 403 -10.04 13.29 -0.53
N LEU A 404 -9.13 12.34 -0.25
CA LEU A 404 -8.24 11.76 -1.27
C LEU A 404 -9.04 11.03 -2.37
N ASP A 405 -10.10 10.32 -2.00
CA ASP A 405 -10.98 9.68 -2.98
C ASP A 405 -11.67 10.72 -3.89
N LEU A 406 -12.09 11.87 -3.34
CA LEU A 406 -12.69 12.98 -4.08
C LEU A 406 -11.69 13.68 -5.02
N LEU A 407 -10.41 13.73 -4.64
CA LEU A 407 -9.33 14.20 -5.50
C LEU A 407 -8.99 13.21 -6.63
N GLY A 408 -9.55 11.99 -6.61
CA GLY A 408 -9.31 10.97 -7.61
C GLY A 408 -8.18 9.99 -7.27
N PHE A 409 -7.62 10.05 -6.05
CA PHE A 409 -6.72 9.02 -5.54
C PHE A 409 -7.54 7.82 -5.05
N LEU A 410 -8.10 7.06 -6.00
CA LEU A 410 -8.90 5.88 -5.71
C LEU A 410 -8.02 4.78 -5.10
N ARG A 411 -8.24 4.45 -3.83
CA ARG A 411 -7.53 3.36 -3.15
C ARG A 411 -8.02 1.95 -3.49
N ASP A 412 -9.25 1.83 -3.99
CA ASP A 412 -9.93 0.56 -4.31
C ASP A 412 -10.40 0.59 -5.78
N GLU A 413 -9.49 0.54 -6.77
CA GLU A 413 -9.85 0.70 -8.21
C GLU A 413 -10.67 -0.46 -8.81
N HIS A 414 -10.77 -1.61 -8.15
CA HIS A 414 -11.33 -2.82 -8.77
C HIS A 414 -12.86 -2.87 -8.92
N LEU A 415 -13.61 -1.89 -8.38
CA LEU A 415 -15.09 -1.96 -8.35
C LEU A 415 -15.81 -1.06 -9.37
N LEU A 416 -15.09 -0.23 -10.14
CA LEU A 416 -15.69 0.70 -11.11
C LEU A 416 -15.77 0.12 -12.54
N THR A 417 -15.89 -1.19 -12.71
CA THR A 417 -16.03 -1.83 -14.04
C THR A 417 -17.38 -1.58 -14.74
N ARG A 418 -18.21 -0.64 -14.26
CA ARG A 418 -19.40 -0.17 -14.97
C ARG A 418 -19.09 1.12 -15.73
N THR A 419 -19.39 1.09 -17.02
CA THR A 419 -19.08 2.10 -18.04
C THR A 419 -19.58 3.52 -17.74
N ASP A 420 -20.58 3.67 -16.86
CA ASP A 420 -21.23 4.96 -16.61
C ASP A 420 -20.51 5.84 -15.56
N ASP A 421 -19.58 5.28 -14.77
CA ASP A 421 -18.87 6.04 -13.73
C ASP A 421 -17.55 6.67 -14.22
N THR A 422 -17.17 6.45 -15.48
CA THR A 422 -15.94 7.05 -16.07
C THR A 422 -15.96 8.57 -16.10
N ALA A 423 -17.14 9.17 -16.27
CA ALA A 423 -17.33 10.62 -16.23
C ALA A 423 -17.03 11.22 -14.85
N ILE A 424 -17.22 10.45 -13.77
CA ILE A 424 -16.95 10.92 -12.40
C ILE A 424 -15.44 10.98 -12.15
N VAL A 425 -14.66 10.09 -12.77
CA VAL A 425 -13.20 10.05 -12.58
C VAL A 425 -12.52 11.26 -13.23
N THR A 426 -13.03 11.72 -14.37
CA THR A 426 -12.46 12.84 -15.13
C THR A 426 -13.06 14.21 -14.82
N GLY A 427 -14.15 14.26 -14.05
CA GLY A 427 -14.79 15.51 -13.64
C GLY A 427 -13.89 16.42 -12.80
N SER A 428 -14.21 17.71 -12.81
CA SER A 428 -13.61 18.69 -11.90
C SER A 428 -13.85 18.29 -10.44
N LEU A 429 -13.00 18.74 -9.51
CA LEU A 429 -13.19 18.44 -8.08
C LEU A 429 -14.59 18.86 -7.61
N ARG A 430 -15.06 20.04 -8.05
CA ARG A 430 -16.40 20.52 -7.71
C ARG A 430 -17.50 19.54 -8.13
N GLU A 431 -17.47 19.02 -9.35
CA GLU A 431 -18.46 18.03 -9.82
C GLU A 431 -18.39 16.73 -9.01
N LYS A 432 -17.18 16.29 -8.65
CA LYS A 432 -16.98 15.10 -7.80
C LYS A 432 -17.55 15.30 -6.40
N VAL A 433 -17.28 16.46 -5.79
CA VAL A 433 -17.80 16.84 -4.46
C VAL A 433 -19.32 16.97 -4.50
N GLU A 434 -19.88 17.65 -5.51
CA GLU A 434 -21.33 17.78 -5.68
C GLU A 434 -22.01 16.42 -5.86
N ALA A 435 -21.43 15.53 -6.69
CA ALA A 435 -21.94 14.17 -6.87
C ALA A 435 -21.89 13.33 -5.59
N TYR A 436 -20.83 13.48 -4.78
CA TYR A 436 -20.72 12.83 -3.47
C TYR A 436 -21.76 13.39 -2.49
N VAL A 437 -21.92 14.71 -2.44
CA VAL A 437 -22.87 15.39 -1.56
C VAL A 437 -24.32 15.05 -1.93
N ASP A 438 -24.62 14.86 -3.22
CA ASP A 438 -25.93 14.39 -3.66
C ASP A 438 -26.22 12.95 -3.17
N ASP A 439 -25.20 12.09 -3.11
CA ASP A 439 -25.31 10.76 -2.53
C ASP A 439 -25.52 10.82 -1.00
N ILE A 440 -24.77 11.67 -0.29
CA ILE A 440 -24.96 11.91 1.16
C ILE A 440 -26.36 12.46 1.46
N THR A 441 -26.86 13.40 0.65
CA THR A 441 -28.21 13.96 0.77
C THR A 441 -29.28 12.90 0.49
N THR A 442 -29.01 12.00 -0.47
CA THR A 442 -29.88 10.84 -0.73
C THR A 442 -29.92 9.91 0.48
N LEU A 443 -28.78 9.64 1.14
CA LEU A 443 -28.73 8.87 2.39
C LEU A 443 -29.53 9.54 3.52
N ALA A 444 -29.41 10.86 3.69
CA ALA A 444 -30.18 11.60 4.68
C ALA A 444 -31.69 11.46 4.46
N THR A 445 -32.13 11.53 3.19
CA THR A 445 -33.53 11.33 2.81
C THR A 445 -33.99 9.89 3.13
N LEU A 446 -33.16 8.89 2.81
CA LEU A 446 -33.46 7.48 3.08
C LEU A 446 -33.57 7.17 4.58
N CYS A 447 -32.81 7.86 5.44
CA CYS A 447 -32.95 7.74 6.90
C CYS A 447 -34.34 8.10 7.43
N THR A 448 -35.06 9.00 6.74
CA THR A 448 -36.42 9.42 7.11
C THR A 448 -37.49 8.62 6.38
N THR A 449 -37.12 7.87 5.34
CA THR A 449 -38.05 7.15 4.48
C THR A 449 -38.34 5.77 5.05
N ARG A 450 -39.62 5.47 5.29
CA ARG A 450 -40.03 4.12 5.69
C ARG A 450 -39.59 3.11 4.64
N ASN A 451 -39.17 1.94 5.10
CA ASN A 451 -38.85 0.79 4.25
C ASN A 451 -37.59 0.91 3.38
N ALA A 452 -36.75 1.94 3.58
CA ALA A 452 -35.48 2.10 2.84
C ALA A 452 -34.45 1.00 3.15
N PHE A 453 -34.57 0.37 4.32
CA PHE A 453 -33.58 -0.52 4.91
C PHE A 453 -34.21 -1.88 5.25
N ARG A 454 -33.78 -2.96 4.57
CA ARG A 454 -34.31 -4.32 4.73
C ARG A 454 -33.27 -5.23 5.37
N LEU A 455 -33.65 -6.01 6.39
CA LEU A 455 -32.75 -6.97 7.03
C LEU A 455 -32.35 -8.10 6.05
N SER A 456 -31.05 -8.40 5.91
CA SER A 456 -30.55 -9.30 4.85
C SER A 456 -31.00 -10.74 5.05
N GLU A 457 -30.92 -11.25 6.26
CA GLU A 457 -31.07 -12.67 6.55
C GLU A 457 -31.48 -12.82 8.01
N TYR A 458 -32.71 -13.29 8.26
CA TYR A 458 -33.09 -14.27 9.30
C TYR A 458 -34.60 -14.22 9.48
N LYS A 459 -35.28 -15.30 9.01
CA LYS A 459 -36.70 -15.65 9.14
C LYS A 459 -37.61 -15.19 7.97
N ARG A 460 -37.93 -16.18 7.13
CA ARG A 460 -38.68 -16.15 5.87
C ARG A 460 -40.13 -15.61 5.91
N HIS A 461 -40.60 -14.94 6.96
CA HIS A 461 -42.05 -14.69 7.09
C HIS A 461 -42.50 -13.27 7.44
N GLN A 462 -41.62 -12.30 7.64
CA GLN A 462 -42.07 -10.90 7.79
C GLN A 462 -41.05 -9.96 7.12
N ASP A 463 -41.55 -9.08 6.24
CA ASP A 463 -40.82 -7.92 5.73
C ASP A 463 -40.57 -6.94 6.89
N GLN A 464 -39.57 -7.26 7.72
CA GLN A 464 -39.15 -6.41 8.81
C GLN A 464 -38.22 -5.35 8.25
N TYR A 465 -38.76 -4.14 8.20
CA TYR A 465 -38.01 -2.93 7.91
C TYR A 465 -37.31 -2.44 9.16
N LEU A 466 -36.11 -1.90 8.98
CA LEU A 466 -35.32 -1.36 10.09
C LEU A 466 -35.67 0.12 10.30
N ASP A 467 -36.10 0.45 11.52
CA ASP A 467 -36.20 1.84 11.96
C ASP A 467 -34.81 2.34 12.40
N VAL A 468 -34.34 3.43 11.78
CA VAL A 468 -33.07 4.07 12.14
C VAL A 468 -33.25 4.86 13.44
N PRO A 469 -32.32 4.75 14.42
CA PRO A 469 -32.37 5.52 15.64
C PRO A 469 -32.51 7.03 15.40
N SER A 470 -33.41 7.69 16.14
CA SER A 470 -33.77 9.10 15.93
C SER A 470 -32.59 10.07 16.08
N ASN A 471 -31.60 9.73 16.90
CA ASN A 471 -30.37 10.52 17.03
C ASN A 471 -29.52 10.50 15.75
N ILE A 472 -29.44 9.37 15.05
CA ILE A 472 -28.73 9.24 13.77
C ILE A 472 -29.50 10.00 12.69
N VAL A 473 -30.83 9.81 12.63
CA VAL A 473 -31.70 10.52 11.68
C VAL A 473 -31.56 12.04 11.83
N ARG A 474 -31.60 12.55 13.07
CA ARG A 474 -31.42 13.98 13.34
C ARG A 474 -30.05 14.48 12.89
N GLY A 475 -28.98 13.72 13.14
CA GLY A 475 -27.64 14.10 12.67
C GLY A 475 -27.53 14.14 11.15
N CYS A 476 -28.02 13.12 10.44
CA CYS A 476 -28.00 13.09 8.97
C CYS A 476 -28.83 14.21 8.33
N THR A 477 -29.95 14.62 8.96
CA THR A 477 -30.84 15.66 8.43
C THR A 477 -30.35 17.09 8.68
N GLN A 478 -29.36 17.27 9.56
CA GLN A 478 -28.70 18.55 9.82
C GLN A 478 -27.51 18.81 8.88
N PHE A 479 -27.26 17.92 7.92
CA PHE A 479 -26.16 18.07 6.98
C PHE A 479 -26.37 19.28 6.05
N ASP A 480 -25.46 20.25 6.12
CA ASP A 480 -25.46 21.42 5.26
C ASP A 480 -24.67 21.15 3.99
N ARG A 481 -25.40 20.94 2.89
CA ARG A 481 -24.84 20.65 1.56
C ARG A 481 -23.95 21.77 1.06
N GLU A 482 -24.37 23.03 1.20
CA GLU A 482 -23.64 24.16 0.61
C GLU A 482 -22.35 24.42 1.38
N LEU A 483 -22.43 24.40 2.71
CA LEU A 483 -21.26 24.56 3.56
C LEU A 483 -20.20 23.48 3.30
N PHE A 484 -20.61 22.21 3.22
CA PHE A 484 -19.68 21.10 2.98
C PHE A 484 -18.97 21.20 1.62
N VAL A 485 -19.70 21.60 0.57
CA VAL A 485 -19.10 21.82 -0.77
C VAL A 485 -18.08 22.94 -0.72
N CYS A 486 -18.43 24.09 -0.11
CA CYS A 486 -17.49 25.21 0.06
C CYS A 486 -16.24 24.80 0.84
N GLN A 487 -16.42 24.08 1.96
CA GLN A 487 -15.30 23.59 2.77
C GLN A 487 -14.35 22.68 2.00
N CYS A 488 -14.87 21.76 1.18
CA CYS A 488 -14.03 20.89 0.35
C CYS A 488 -13.21 21.69 -0.68
N ILE A 489 -13.82 22.69 -1.32
CA ILE A 489 -13.15 23.52 -2.34
C ILE A 489 -12.09 24.42 -1.71
N ASP A 490 -12.42 25.04 -0.56
CA ASP A 490 -11.47 25.88 0.18
C ASP A 490 -10.29 25.06 0.69
N TRP A 491 -10.55 23.85 1.22
CA TRP A 491 -9.52 22.91 1.64
C TRP A 491 -8.57 22.55 0.48
N ASP A 492 -9.11 22.16 -0.68
CA ASP A 492 -8.27 21.83 -1.85
C ASP A 492 -7.44 23.04 -2.32
N THR A 493 -8.03 24.24 -2.32
CA THR A 493 -7.31 25.47 -2.67
C THR A 493 -6.15 25.73 -1.70
N MET A 494 -6.34 25.49 -0.40
CA MET A 494 -5.28 25.63 0.60
C MET A 494 -4.18 24.57 0.44
N VAL A 495 -4.53 23.32 0.13
CA VAL A 495 -3.57 22.25 -0.13
C VAL A 495 -2.76 22.52 -1.41
N GLN A 496 -3.40 22.99 -2.48
CA GLN A 496 -2.70 23.41 -3.70
C GLN A 496 -1.71 24.54 -3.40
N ARG A 497 -2.15 25.54 -2.63
CA ARG A 497 -1.27 26.65 -2.21
C ARG A 497 -0.11 26.16 -1.35
N GLN A 498 -0.33 25.21 -0.46
CA GLN A 498 0.74 24.62 0.36
C GLN A 498 1.75 23.86 -0.50
N ASN A 499 1.29 23.13 -1.52
CA ASN A 499 2.16 22.44 -2.48
C ASN A 499 3.00 23.42 -3.30
N GLU A 500 2.45 24.55 -3.74
CA GLU A 500 3.21 25.61 -4.40
C GLU A 500 4.34 26.17 -3.50
N LEU A 501 4.16 26.16 -2.19
CA LEU A 501 5.18 26.59 -1.23
C LEU A 501 6.20 25.48 -0.93
N SER A 502 5.90 24.21 -1.22
CA SER A 502 6.67 23.04 -0.77
C SER A 502 8.09 22.99 -1.32
N ASP A 503 8.31 23.40 -2.57
CA ASP A 503 9.63 23.35 -3.22
C ASP A 503 10.67 24.19 -2.45
N ASP A 504 10.24 25.34 -1.88
CA ASP A 504 11.09 26.20 -1.06
C ASP A 504 11.25 25.68 0.39
N LEU A 505 10.31 24.85 0.85
CA LEU A 505 10.24 24.40 2.25
C LEU A 505 11.26 23.30 2.57
N GLU A 506 11.64 22.44 1.60
CA GLU A 506 12.62 21.38 1.86
C GLU A 506 14.01 21.98 2.15
N GLU A 507 14.45 22.94 1.34
CA GLU A 507 15.70 23.66 1.58
C GLU A 507 15.63 24.46 2.89
N LEU A 508 14.50 25.14 3.12
CA LEU A 508 14.29 25.91 4.34
C LEU A 508 14.30 25.04 5.60
N ALA A 509 13.69 23.85 5.56
CA ALA A 509 13.72 22.89 6.67
C ALA A 509 15.17 22.48 6.99
N GLY A 510 15.98 22.24 5.95
CA GLY A 510 17.42 22.01 6.09
C GLY A 510 18.14 23.19 6.78
N GLN A 511 17.87 24.42 6.34
CA GLN A 511 18.45 25.65 6.93
C GLN A 511 18.02 25.84 8.40
N ILE A 512 16.75 25.62 8.72
CA ILE A 512 16.20 25.74 10.09
C ILE A 512 16.86 24.71 11.00
N HIS A 513 16.95 23.45 10.54
CA HIS A 513 17.59 22.39 11.31
C HIS A 513 19.07 22.69 11.58
N GLN A 514 19.81 23.16 10.57
CA GLN A 514 21.22 23.56 10.74
C GLN A 514 21.38 24.75 11.70
N ALA A 515 20.52 25.77 11.60
CA ALA A 515 20.54 26.92 12.48
C ALA A 515 20.19 26.54 13.94
N GLU A 516 19.21 25.67 14.13
CA GLU A 516 18.84 25.13 15.45
C GLU A 516 20.00 24.36 16.09
N MET A 517 20.65 23.46 15.34
CA MET A 517 21.82 22.72 15.80
C MET A 517 22.97 23.66 16.18
N ARG A 518 23.28 24.64 15.32
CA ARG A 518 24.36 25.61 15.57
C ARG A 518 24.07 26.44 16.82
N ARG A 519 22.83 26.91 17.00
CA ARG A 519 22.40 27.62 18.21
C ARG A 519 22.57 26.76 19.46
N SER A 520 22.10 25.52 19.42
CA SER A 520 22.18 24.57 20.54
C SER A 520 23.63 24.34 20.97
N LEU A 521 24.53 24.13 20.00
CA LEU A 521 25.96 23.93 20.26
C LEU A 521 26.67 25.19 20.77
N ALA A 522 26.35 26.37 20.24
CA ALA A 522 27.00 27.62 20.62
C ALA A 522 26.78 27.99 22.10
N GLY A 523 25.69 27.49 22.72
CA GLY A 523 25.43 27.64 24.15
C GLY A 523 26.21 26.69 25.05
N THR A 524 26.92 25.69 24.50
CA THR A 524 27.62 24.68 25.29
C THR A 524 29.05 25.09 25.66
N THR A 525 29.58 24.53 26.76
CA THR A 525 30.96 24.82 27.19
C THR A 525 31.98 24.17 26.26
N SER A 526 33.20 24.73 26.17
CA SER A 526 34.29 24.15 25.36
C SER A 526 34.58 22.67 25.71
N LYS A 527 34.52 22.33 27.01
CA LYS A 527 34.65 20.92 27.46
C LYS A 527 33.52 20.04 26.92
N SER A 528 32.29 20.52 26.93
CA SER A 528 31.14 19.81 26.34
C SER A 528 31.29 19.66 24.82
N LEU A 529 31.76 20.69 24.12
CA LEU A 529 32.04 20.63 22.68
C LEU A 529 33.13 19.62 22.35
N GLN A 530 34.19 19.50 23.17
CA GLN A 530 35.20 18.46 23.01
C GLN A 530 34.61 17.04 23.17
N VAL A 531 33.71 16.85 24.14
CA VAL A 531 32.99 15.57 24.31
C VAL A 531 32.09 15.28 23.10
N VAL A 532 31.40 16.30 22.56
CA VAL A 532 30.60 16.15 21.32
C VAL A 532 31.49 15.79 20.15
N LYS A 533 32.63 16.46 19.96
CA LYS A 533 33.61 16.15 18.92
C LYS A 533 34.06 14.68 18.99
N GLN A 534 34.49 14.23 20.17
CA GLN A 534 34.93 12.85 20.37
C GLN A 534 33.80 11.84 20.09
N ARG A 535 32.56 12.15 20.48
CA ARG A 535 31.40 11.30 20.16
C ARG A 535 31.12 11.23 18.66
N LEU A 536 31.25 12.35 17.94
CA LEU A 536 31.08 12.38 16.48
C LEU A 536 32.16 11.56 15.78
N GLU A 537 33.43 11.69 16.19
CA GLU A 537 34.53 10.87 15.67
C GLU A 537 34.27 9.38 15.89
N ASN A 538 33.77 9.00 17.08
CA ASN A 538 33.38 7.63 17.38
C ASN A 538 32.21 7.14 16.51
N LEU A 539 31.22 7.99 16.22
CA LEU A 539 30.10 7.64 15.33
C LEU A 539 30.57 7.46 13.88
N ILE A 540 31.45 8.33 13.40
CA ILE A 540 32.04 8.23 12.05
C ILE A 540 32.86 6.95 11.93
N ALA A 541 33.69 6.64 12.94
CA ALA A 541 34.46 5.40 13.01
C ALA A 541 33.54 4.16 13.06
N ASP A 542 32.48 4.17 13.89
CA ASP A 542 31.50 3.08 13.97
C ASP A 542 30.79 2.86 12.64
N ARG A 543 30.34 3.93 11.95
CA ARG A 543 29.77 3.80 10.60
C ARG A 543 30.79 3.21 9.62
N GLY A 544 32.05 3.64 9.69
CA GLY A 544 33.14 3.10 8.86
C GLY A 544 33.32 1.59 9.06
N ILE A 545 33.36 1.13 10.32
CA ILE A 545 33.45 -0.30 10.66
C ILE A 545 32.22 -1.06 10.15
N ARG A 546 31.01 -0.54 10.38
CA ARG A 546 29.78 -1.17 9.90
C ARG A 546 29.72 -1.27 8.37
N LEU A 547 30.25 -0.25 7.67
CA LEU A 547 30.39 -0.31 6.23
C LEU A 547 31.37 -1.41 5.82
N GLN A 548 32.55 -1.50 6.45
CA GLN A 548 33.52 -2.56 6.14
C GLN A 548 32.94 -3.96 6.34
N VAL A 549 32.19 -4.18 7.43
CA VAL A 549 31.47 -5.45 7.67
C VAL A 549 30.46 -5.70 6.56
N LEU A 550 29.65 -4.70 6.21
CA LEU A 550 28.68 -4.81 5.13
C LEU A 550 29.35 -5.11 3.78
N GLN A 551 30.46 -4.46 3.47
CA GLN A 551 31.25 -4.71 2.25
C GLN A 551 31.72 -6.17 2.23
N GLY A 552 32.43 -6.64 3.26
CA GLY A 552 32.92 -8.02 3.31
C GLY A 552 31.79 -9.05 3.20
N MET A 553 30.64 -8.79 3.83
CA MET A 553 29.49 -9.67 3.72
C MET A 553 28.86 -9.68 2.33
N LEU A 554 28.78 -8.53 1.66
CA LEU A 554 28.26 -8.46 0.29
C LEU A 554 29.20 -9.14 -0.69
N GLU A 555 30.50 -8.96 -0.54
CA GLU A 555 31.51 -9.63 -1.36
C GLU A 555 31.44 -11.15 -1.19
N GLU A 556 31.35 -11.64 0.07
CA GLU A 556 31.18 -13.07 0.36
C GLU A 556 29.88 -13.63 -0.21
N VAL A 557 28.75 -12.96 0.02
CA VAL A 557 27.43 -13.40 -0.47
C VAL A 557 27.40 -13.41 -2.01
N CYS A 558 27.90 -12.36 -2.67
CA CYS A 558 27.94 -12.30 -4.13
C CYS A 558 28.78 -13.42 -4.72
N LEU A 559 29.94 -13.69 -4.13
CA LEU A 559 30.82 -14.76 -4.60
C LEU A 559 30.20 -16.14 -4.36
N ARG A 560 29.68 -16.39 -3.14
CA ARG A 560 29.12 -17.68 -2.73
C ARG A 560 27.83 -18.03 -3.48
N GLU A 561 26.97 -17.05 -3.69
CA GLU A 561 25.60 -17.27 -4.18
C GLU A 561 25.45 -17.00 -5.67
N MET A 562 26.20 -16.04 -6.19
CA MET A 562 26.09 -15.60 -7.59
C MET A 562 27.36 -15.92 -8.39
N ASN A 563 28.45 -16.33 -7.74
CA ASN A 563 29.76 -16.50 -8.38
C ASN A 563 30.20 -15.20 -9.09
N ILE A 564 29.89 -14.06 -8.47
CA ILE A 564 30.24 -12.72 -8.96
C ILE A 564 31.17 -12.08 -7.94
N TYR A 565 32.34 -11.64 -8.42
CA TYR A 565 33.22 -10.80 -7.64
C TYR A 565 32.74 -9.34 -7.71
N VAL A 566 32.22 -8.85 -6.59
CA VAL A 566 31.78 -7.46 -6.40
C VAL A 566 32.84 -6.75 -5.59
N SER A 567 33.10 -5.49 -5.89
CA SER A 567 33.90 -4.61 -5.04
C SER A 567 33.05 -3.38 -4.74
N VAL A 568 32.80 -3.13 -3.46
CA VAL A 568 32.03 -1.96 -3.04
C VAL A 568 33.00 -0.81 -2.77
N SER A 569 32.95 0.20 -3.62
CA SER A 569 33.74 1.43 -3.45
C SER A 569 33.44 2.15 -2.12
N SER A 570 34.34 3.08 -1.76
CA SER A 570 34.34 3.78 -0.48
C SER A 570 33.01 4.45 -0.14
N ALA A 571 32.82 4.68 1.17
CA ALA A 571 31.63 5.33 1.72
C ALA A 571 31.29 6.61 0.94
N PRO A 572 30.00 6.89 0.68
CA PRO A 572 29.58 8.21 0.28
C PRO A 572 29.98 9.23 1.37
N ASP A 573 30.04 10.50 0.98
CA ASP A 573 30.34 11.61 1.88
C ASP A 573 29.48 11.53 3.16
N ASP A 574 30.06 11.91 4.30
CA ASP A 574 29.52 11.63 5.62
C ASP A 574 28.10 12.17 5.81
N GLN A 575 27.81 13.26 5.11
CA GLN A 575 26.56 14.00 5.16
C GLN A 575 25.70 13.84 3.91
N ALA A 576 26.15 13.08 2.90
CA ALA A 576 25.38 12.88 1.69
C ALA A 576 24.05 12.17 2.01
N PRO A 577 22.92 12.69 1.50
CA PRO A 577 21.66 11.96 1.57
C PRO A 577 21.83 10.66 0.80
N LEU A 578 21.44 9.57 1.47
CA LEU A 578 21.38 8.26 0.86
C LEU A 578 20.06 8.18 0.07
N CYS A 579 20.12 8.49 -1.23
CA CYS A 579 18.93 8.39 -2.09
C CYS A 579 18.80 6.97 -2.63
N LEU A 580 17.60 6.39 -2.55
CA LEU A 580 17.26 5.20 -3.31
C LEU A 580 17.17 5.59 -4.80
N PRO A 581 17.68 4.77 -5.73
CA PRO A 581 17.36 4.95 -7.14
C PRO A 581 15.85 4.78 -7.32
N THR A 582 15.23 5.63 -8.14
CA THR A 582 13.84 5.47 -8.56
C THR A 582 13.71 4.12 -9.27
N THR A 583 13.06 3.15 -8.64
CA THR A 583 12.79 1.84 -9.25
C THR A 583 11.64 1.97 -10.25
N SER A 584 11.77 1.37 -11.43
CA SER A 584 10.68 1.36 -12.42
C SER A 584 9.46 0.60 -11.88
N GLU A 585 8.33 1.30 -11.76
CA GLU A 585 7.07 0.95 -11.07
C GLU A 585 6.31 -0.29 -11.59
N VAL A 586 6.84 -1.02 -12.57
CA VAL A 586 6.10 -2.14 -13.19
C VAL A 586 6.41 -3.42 -12.42
N GLY A 587 5.55 -3.76 -11.45
CA GLY A 587 5.62 -5.02 -10.69
C GLY A 587 5.67 -6.28 -11.57
N VAL A 588 5.87 -7.45 -10.97
CA VAL A 588 6.16 -8.72 -11.67
C VAL A 588 5.11 -9.09 -12.75
N PHE A 589 3.84 -8.77 -12.52
CA PHE A 589 2.76 -8.99 -13.49
C PHE A 589 2.44 -7.79 -14.37
N GLY A 590 3.09 -6.64 -14.15
CA GLY A 590 2.69 -5.39 -14.77
C GLY A 590 2.73 -5.44 -16.30
N LYS A 591 3.78 -6.00 -16.91
CA LYS A 591 3.82 -6.15 -18.38
C LYS A 591 2.70 -7.03 -18.94
N ALA A 592 2.29 -8.08 -18.22
CA ALA A 592 1.20 -8.96 -18.66
C ALA A 592 -0.17 -8.26 -18.53
N LEU A 593 -0.39 -7.54 -17.43
CA LEU A 593 -1.60 -6.74 -17.22
C LEU A 593 -1.72 -5.63 -18.27
N GLN A 594 -0.61 -4.96 -18.61
CA GLN A 594 -0.55 -3.92 -19.63
C GLN A 594 -0.86 -4.44 -21.05
N LEU A 595 -0.38 -5.65 -21.39
CA LEU A 595 -0.68 -6.30 -22.68
C LEU A 595 -2.14 -6.69 -22.82
N ASP A 596 -2.78 -7.08 -21.71
CA ASP A 596 -4.19 -7.49 -21.68
C ASP A 596 -5.16 -6.30 -21.49
N GLY A 597 -4.65 -5.06 -21.48
CA GLY A 597 -5.45 -3.84 -21.30
C GLY A 597 -5.97 -3.63 -19.88
N TYR A 598 -5.44 -4.37 -18.90
CA TYR A 598 -5.72 -4.12 -17.49
C TYR A 598 -4.81 -3.00 -16.96
N PRO A 599 -5.34 -2.06 -16.16
CA PRO A 599 -4.50 -1.05 -15.52
C PRO A 599 -3.49 -1.72 -14.58
N LEU A 600 -2.27 -1.19 -14.58
CA LEU A 600 -1.20 -1.65 -13.69
C LEU A 600 -1.58 -1.30 -12.24
N PRO A 601 -1.51 -2.24 -11.28
CA PRO A 601 -1.53 -1.85 -9.87
C PRO A 601 -0.33 -0.92 -9.64
N VAL A 602 -0.59 0.26 -9.08
CA VAL A 602 0.45 1.24 -8.73
C VAL A 602 1.50 0.53 -7.89
N GLY A 603 2.72 0.44 -8.42
CA GLY A 603 3.86 -0.26 -7.82
C GLY A 603 4.75 0.68 -7.03
#